data_AF-A0A1I2NL99-F1
#
_entry.id   AF-A0A1I2NL99-F1
#
_cell.length_a   1.000
_cell.length_b   1.000
_cell.length_c   1.000
_cell.angle_alpha   90.00
_cell.angle_beta   90.00
_cell.angle_gamma   90.00
#
_symmetry.space_group_name_H-M   'P 1'
#
loop_
_entity.id
_entity.type
_entity.pdbx_description
1 polymer ?
#
loop_
_entity_poly.entity_id
_entity_poly.type
_entity_poly.pdbx_seq_one_letter_code
_entity_poly.pdbx_strand_id
1 'polypeptide(L)'
;MENQIEEQVFNNKNLLNYSFANSYESCQFTNCNFSTGNLKGILFIDCEFEECDLSNVNLDHTSFQNCNFKACKMMGLLFNNCEPFAFSISVNQCILNHSSFFGMKLNKTLFQHSKLMEVDFSSAY
;
A
#
# COMPACT_ATOMS: atom_id res chain seq x y z
N MET A 1 24.82 -2.70 2.15
CA MET A 1 23.97 -3.50 3.05
C MET A 1 22.56 -3.04 2.79
N GLU A 2 21.73 -3.91 2.24
CA GLU A 2 20.30 -3.66 2.12
C GLU A 2 19.74 -3.60 3.55
N ASN A 3 19.06 -2.52 3.88
CA ASN A 3 18.44 -2.35 5.19
C ASN A 3 17.07 -3.05 5.13
N GLN A 4 16.86 -4.05 5.97
CA GLN A 4 15.63 -4.83 6.08
C GLN A 4 15.09 -4.75 7.51
N ILE A 5 13.77 -4.65 7.64
CA ILE A 5 13.07 -4.60 8.93
C ILE A 5 12.05 -5.74 8.97
N GLU A 6 12.06 -6.50 10.06
CA GLU A 6 11.20 -7.68 10.23
C GLU A 6 10.45 -7.62 11.56
N GLU A 7 9.19 -8.08 11.56
CA GLU A 7 8.36 -8.30 12.76
C GLU A 7 8.23 -7.06 13.67
N GLN A 8 8.28 -5.86 13.10
CA GLN A 8 8.16 -4.62 13.86
C GLN A 8 6.73 -4.06 13.83
N VAL A 9 6.36 -3.42 14.94
CA VAL A 9 5.08 -2.71 15.09
C VAL A 9 5.33 -1.20 15.18
N PHE A 10 4.68 -0.46 14.28
CA PHE A 10 4.72 0.99 14.20
C PHE A 10 3.35 1.56 14.57
N ASN A 11 3.27 2.24 15.71
CA ASN A 11 2.02 2.81 16.21
C ASN A 11 2.08 4.34 16.23
N ASN A 12 1.04 4.99 15.71
CA ASN A 12 0.83 6.44 15.79
C ASN A 12 2.02 7.26 15.25
N LYS A 13 2.68 6.77 14.18
CA LYS A 13 3.85 7.43 13.61
C LYS A 13 3.45 8.38 12.50
N ASN A 14 4.04 9.57 12.50
CA ASN A 14 4.11 10.42 11.33
C ASN A 14 5.35 10.01 10.51
N LEU A 15 5.12 9.48 9.31
CA LEU A 15 6.15 8.89 8.45
C LEU A 15 6.40 9.71 7.17
N LEU A 16 5.89 10.94 7.09
CA LEU A 16 6.05 11.84 5.93
C LEU A 16 7.50 12.05 5.49
N ASN A 17 8.41 12.15 6.48
CA ASN A 17 9.85 12.36 6.26
C ASN A 17 10.69 11.21 6.81
N TYR A 18 10.08 10.03 6.94
CA TYR A 18 10.76 8.87 7.49
C TYR A 18 11.75 8.31 6.47
N SER A 19 12.98 8.01 6.92
CA SER A 19 13.94 7.29 6.09
C SER A 19 13.60 5.80 6.15
N PHE A 20 12.85 5.33 5.17
CA PHE A 20 12.47 3.94 5.08
C PHE A 20 13.67 3.02 4.80
N ALA A 21 13.56 1.79 5.30
CA ALA A 21 14.39 0.67 4.88
C ALA A 21 13.99 0.22 3.46
N ASN A 22 14.81 -0.63 2.84
CA ASN A 22 14.51 -1.14 1.50
C ASN A 22 13.39 -2.18 1.53
N SER A 23 13.26 -2.93 2.63
CA SER A 23 12.22 -3.94 2.79
C SER A 23 11.67 -4.00 4.22
N TYR A 24 10.40 -4.41 4.27
CA TYR A 24 9.63 -4.67 5.49
C TYR A 24 8.92 -6.01 5.35
N GLU A 25 9.13 -6.90 6.31
CA GLU A 25 8.51 -8.23 6.33
C GLU A 25 7.78 -8.46 7.64
N SER A 26 6.56 -8.99 7.58
CA SER A 26 5.72 -9.28 8.76
C SER A 26 5.56 -8.07 9.71
N CYS A 27 5.63 -6.86 9.17
CA CYS A 27 5.53 -5.62 9.94
C CYS A 27 4.08 -5.12 10.02
N GLN A 28 3.75 -4.44 11.12
CA GLN A 28 2.43 -3.86 11.36
C GLN A 28 2.54 -2.34 11.49
N PHE A 29 1.68 -1.63 10.78
CA PHE A 29 1.56 -0.18 10.84
C PHE A 29 0.14 0.17 11.27
N THR A 30 -0.01 0.77 12.44
CA THR A 30 -1.32 1.14 13.00
C THR A 30 -1.37 2.64 13.26
N ASN A 31 -2.43 3.28 12.77
CA ASN A 31 -2.67 4.73 12.88
C ASN A 31 -1.45 5.57 12.45
N CYS A 32 -0.77 5.13 11.38
CA CYS A 32 0.40 5.81 10.84
C CYS A 32 0.02 6.73 9.66
N ASN A 33 0.72 7.86 9.56
CA ASN A 33 0.55 8.80 8.45
C ASN A 33 1.72 8.69 7.48
N PHE A 34 1.44 8.15 6.29
CA PHE A 34 2.34 8.08 5.14
C PHE A 34 2.01 9.12 4.06
N SER A 35 0.84 9.77 4.13
CA SER A 35 0.24 10.57 3.05
C SER A 35 1.23 11.50 2.35
N THR A 36 1.20 11.67 1.03
CA THR A 36 2.17 12.51 0.28
C THR A 36 3.66 12.09 0.41
N GLY A 37 3.95 11.04 1.17
CA GLY A 37 5.29 10.48 1.34
C GLY A 37 5.76 9.69 0.11
N ASN A 38 6.97 9.17 0.21
CA ASN A 38 7.61 8.43 -0.87
C ASN A 38 7.94 7.01 -0.43
N LEU A 39 7.25 6.01 -1.01
CA LEU A 39 7.53 4.59 -0.80
C LEU A 39 8.21 3.93 -2.01
N LYS A 40 8.74 4.75 -2.91
CA LYS A 40 9.36 4.29 -4.15
C LYS A 40 10.40 3.20 -3.92
N GLY A 41 10.25 2.07 -4.60
CA GLY A 41 11.20 0.97 -4.57
C GLY A 41 11.21 0.13 -3.28
N ILE A 42 10.29 0.38 -2.34
CA ILE A 42 10.23 -0.40 -1.10
C ILE A 42 9.50 -1.73 -1.34
N LEU A 43 10.00 -2.79 -0.74
CA LEU A 43 9.38 -4.12 -0.71
C LEU A 43 8.64 -4.34 0.61
N PHE A 44 7.34 -4.60 0.54
CA PHE A 44 6.51 -5.03 1.67
C PHE A 44 6.07 -6.48 1.46
N ILE A 45 6.37 -7.34 2.43
CA ILE A 45 5.99 -8.76 2.46
C ILE A 45 5.20 -9.03 3.74
N ASP A 46 4.03 -9.66 3.62
CA ASP A 46 3.21 -10.08 4.77
C ASP A 46 2.93 -8.94 5.78
N CYS A 47 2.86 -7.70 5.29
CA CYS A 47 2.67 -6.52 6.13
C CYS A 47 1.20 -6.15 6.30
N GLU A 48 0.88 -5.57 7.46
CA GLU A 48 -0.46 -5.10 7.79
C GLU A 48 -0.46 -3.59 8.02
N PHE A 49 -1.44 -2.91 7.42
CA PHE A 49 -1.69 -1.50 7.57
C PHE A 49 -3.12 -1.30 8.09
N GLU A 50 -3.26 -0.79 9.30
CA GLU A 50 -4.54 -0.53 9.95
C GLU A 50 -4.69 0.96 10.29
N GLU A 51 -5.83 1.55 9.91
CA GLU A 51 -6.16 2.95 10.20
C GLU A 51 -5.09 3.96 9.72
N CYS A 52 -4.34 3.60 8.68
CA CYS A 52 -3.27 4.43 8.14
C CYS A 52 -3.78 5.40 7.07
N ASP A 53 -3.08 6.52 6.93
CA ASP A 53 -3.27 7.44 5.81
C ASP A 53 -2.12 7.29 4.80
N LEU A 54 -2.40 6.70 3.65
CA LEU A 54 -1.51 6.53 2.50
C LEU A 54 -1.91 7.43 1.33
N SER A 55 -2.75 8.46 1.54
CA SER A 55 -3.28 9.27 0.44
C SER A 55 -2.16 9.97 -0.34
N ASN A 56 -2.19 9.88 -1.67
CA ASN A 56 -1.24 10.49 -2.59
C ASN A 56 0.24 10.10 -2.35
N VAL A 57 0.50 8.93 -1.78
CA VAL A 57 1.86 8.39 -1.65
C VAL A 57 2.42 8.03 -3.03
N ASN A 58 3.71 8.28 -3.24
CA ASN A 58 4.42 7.77 -4.40
C ASN A 58 4.70 6.26 -4.23
N LEU A 59 4.10 5.44 -5.10
CA LEU A 59 4.24 3.99 -5.14
C LEU A 59 5.10 3.46 -6.30
N ASP A 60 5.83 4.34 -7.00
CA ASP A 60 6.67 3.94 -8.12
C ASP A 60 7.61 2.79 -7.72
N HIS A 61 7.55 1.66 -8.42
CA HIS A 61 8.38 0.48 -8.15
C HIS A 61 8.22 -0.11 -6.73
N THR A 62 7.19 0.26 -5.97
CA THR A 62 6.88 -0.39 -4.69
C THR A 62 6.34 -1.79 -4.95
N SER A 63 6.73 -2.78 -4.14
CA SER A 63 6.21 -4.15 -4.23
C SER A 63 5.38 -4.47 -2.99
N PHE A 64 4.14 -4.92 -3.20
CA PHE A 64 3.25 -5.39 -2.13
C PHE A 64 2.97 -6.88 -2.33
N GLN A 65 3.56 -7.71 -1.48
CA GLN A 65 3.39 -9.16 -1.52
C GLN A 65 2.61 -9.58 -0.28
N ASN A 66 1.38 -10.04 -0.50
CA ASN A 66 0.47 -10.47 0.56
C ASN A 66 0.25 -9.43 1.67
N CYS A 67 0.05 -8.17 1.29
CA CYS A 67 -0.16 -7.08 2.23
C CYS A 67 -1.65 -6.81 2.49
N ASN A 68 -2.00 -6.48 3.73
CA ASN A 68 -3.37 -6.21 4.13
C ASN A 68 -3.57 -4.75 4.52
N PHE A 69 -4.61 -4.12 3.99
CA PHE A 69 -5.02 -2.76 4.34
C PHE A 69 -6.41 -2.77 4.94
N LYS A 70 -6.56 -2.23 6.15
CA LYS A 70 -7.82 -2.17 6.88
C LYS A 70 -8.10 -0.76 7.39
N ALA A 71 -9.28 -0.23 7.09
CA ALA A 71 -9.71 1.09 7.52
C ALA A 71 -8.75 2.23 7.11
N CYS A 72 -7.99 2.04 6.02
CA CYS A 72 -7.00 3.01 5.55
C CYS A 72 -7.60 4.03 4.58
N LYS A 73 -7.00 5.23 4.55
CA LYS A 73 -7.18 6.18 3.45
C LYS A 73 -6.09 5.94 2.43
N MET A 74 -6.48 5.68 1.19
CA MET A 74 -5.62 5.21 0.10
C MET A 74 -5.99 5.94 -1.21
N MET A 75 -6.33 7.22 -1.07
CA MET A 75 -6.85 8.05 -2.17
C MET A 75 -5.74 8.47 -3.13
N GLY A 76 -6.04 8.52 -4.43
CA GLY A 76 -5.11 9.02 -5.45
C GLY A 76 -3.89 8.13 -5.69
N LEU A 77 -3.94 6.86 -5.30
CA LEU A 77 -2.82 5.94 -5.45
C LEU A 77 -2.77 5.34 -6.85
N LEU A 78 -1.59 5.36 -7.47
CA LEU A 78 -1.34 4.77 -8.78
C LEU A 78 -0.72 3.37 -8.61
N PHE A 79 -1.54 2.36 -8.34
CA PHE A 79 -1.06 0.98 -8.16
C PHE A 79 -0.47 0.39 -9.44
N ASN A 80 -0.87 0.91 -10.60
CA ASN A 80 -0.28 0.54 -11.89
C ASN A 80 1.21 0.92 -12.01
N ASN A 81 1.77 1.72 -11.08
CA ASN A 81 3.20 2.01 -11.00
C ASN A 81 3.97 1.05 -10.08
N CYS A 82 3.27 0.18 -9.33
CA CYS A 82 3.89 -0.82 -8.47
C CYS A 82 4.57 -1.93 -9.29
N GLU A 83 5.51 -2.63 -8.64
CA GLU A 83 6.09 -3.84 -9.22
C GLU A 83 5.03 -4.95 -9.31
N PRO A 84 4.80 -5.53 -10.51
CA PRO A 84 3.71 -6.49 -10.73
C PRO A 84 4.04 -7.89 -10.19
N PHE A 85 5.33 -8.19 -9.97
CA PHE A 85 5.75 -9.51 -9.48
C PHE A 85 5.19 -9.77 -8.09
N ALA A 86 4.50 -10.91 -7.93
CA ALA A 86 3.86 -11.34 -6.69
C ALA A 86 2.91 -10.32 -6.05
N PHE A 87 2.44 -9.32 -6.82
CA PHE A 87 1.50 -8.32 -6.33
C PHE A 87 0.24 -8.98 -5.78
N SER A 88 -0.06 -8.72 -4.50
CA SER A 88 -1.22 -9.27 -3.81
C SER A 88 -1.56 -8.38 -2.62
N ILE A 89 -2.74 -7.76 -2.66
CA ILE A 89 -3.24 -6.94 -1.56
C ILE A 89 -4.66 -7.33 -1.16
N SER A 90 -4.97 -7.26 0.13
CA SER A 90 -6.34 -7.29 0.63
C SER A 90 -6.72 -5.90 1.13
N VAL A 91 -7.91 -5.44 0.78
CA VAL A 91 -8.37 -4.08 1.08
C VAL A 91 -9.76 -4.14 1.70
N ASN A 92 -9.86 -3.76 2.97
CA ASN A 92 -11.09 -3.85 3.76
C ASN A 92 -11.41 -2.52 4.44
N GLN A 93 -12.64 -2.01 4.27
CA GLN A 93 -13.10 -0.75 4.88
C GLN A 93 -12.25 0.48 4.50
N CYS A 94 -11.57 0.45 3.36
CA CYS A 94 -10.68 1.52 2.93
C CYS A 94 -11.38 2.53 2.01
N ILE A 95 -10.73 3.67 1.78
CA ILE A 95 -11.14 4.68 0.79
C ILE A 95 -10.06 4.77 -0.28
N LEU A 96 -10.36 4.37 -1.51
CA LEU A 96 -9.42 4.36 -2.64
C LEU A 96 -9.84 5.31 -3.76
N ASN A 97 -10.61 6.36 -3.44
CA ASN A 97 -11.12 7.26 -4.48
C ASN A 97 -9.99 7.84 -5.34
N HIS A 98 -10.24 7.96 -6.64
CA HIS A 98 -9.30 8.48 -7.65
C HIS A 98 -7.98 7.68 -7.79
N SER A 99 -7.94 6.45 -7.30
CA SER A 99 -6.81 5.55 -7.49
C SER A 99 -6.87 4.85 -8.85
N SER A 100 -5.75 4.28 -9.30
CA SER A 100 -5.69 3.52 -10.55
C SER A 100 -5.06 2.14 -10.34
N PHE A 101 -5.71 1.13 -10.92
CA PHE A 101 -5.23 -0.24 -11.11
C PHE A 101 -5.09 -0.57 -12.61
N PHE A 102 -4.88 0.45 -13.45
CA PHE A 102 -4.81 0.30 -14.90
C PHE A 102 -3.86 -0.83 -15.32
N GLY A 103 -4.35 -1.78 -16.11
CA GLY A 103 -3.54 -2.88 -16.65
C GLY A 103 -3.03 -3.90 -15.63
N MET A 104 -3.42 -3.80 -14.36
CA MET A 104 -2.91 -4.67 -13.31
C MET A 104 -3.57 -6.05 -13.33
N LYS A 105 -2.79 -7.06 -12.96
CA LYS A 105 -3.30 -8.39 -12.66
C LYS A 105 -3.82 -8.43 -11.22
N LEU A 106 -5.12 -8.65 -11.03
CA LEU A 106 -5.82 -8.53 -9.75
C LEU A 106 -6.36 -9.87 -9.21
N ASN A 107 -5.86 -11.00 -9.70
CA ASN A 107 -6.33 -12.36 -9.36
C ASN A 107 -6.29 -12.73 -7.85
N LYS A 108 -5.57 -11.97 -7.02
CA LYS A 108 -5.52 -12.13 -5.56
C LYS A 108 -5.96 -10.89 -4.78
N THR A 109 -6.51 -9.88 -5.47
CA THR A 109 -6.90 -8.62 -4.86
C THR A 109 -8.36 -8.66 -4.44
N LEU A 110 -8.64 -8.29 -3.19
CA LEU A 110 -9.99 -8.22 -2.64
C LEU A 110 -10.30 -6.80 -2.17
N PHE A 111 -11.43 -6.24 -2.63
CA PHE A 111 -11.97 -4.98 -2.13
C PHE A 111 -13.27 -5.25 -1.39
N GLN A 112 -13.27 -5.11 -0.07
CA GLN A 112 -14.42 -5.37 0.79
C GLN A 112 -14.81 -4.11 1.55
N HIS A 113 -16.10 -3.79 1.57
CA HIS A 113 -16.65 -2.65 2.32
C HIS A 113 -15.92 -1.31 2.05
N SER A 114 -15.29 -1.18 0.88
CA SER A 114 -14.39 -0.07 0.55
C SER A 114 -15.05 0.89 -0.43
N LYS A 115 -14.68 2.17 -0.34
CA LYS A 115 -15.15 3.21 -1.28
C LYS A 115 -14.19 3.30 -2.46
N LEU A 116 -14.74 3.12 -3.66
CA LEU A 116 -14.00 3.05 -4.93
C LEU A 116 -14.55 4.08 -5.93
N MET A 117 -14.69 5.34 -5.54
CA MET A 117 -15.21 6.38 -6.45
C MET A 117 -14.13 6.79 -7.44
N GLU A 118 -14.47 6.85 -8.73
CA GLU A 118 -13.55 7.27 -9.80
C GLU A 118 -12.23 6.48 -9.83
N VAL A 119 -12.29 5.19 -9.49
CA VAL A 119 -11.14 4.29 -9.59
C VAL A 119 -11.02 3.78 -11.01
N ASP A 120 -9.83 3.89 -11.59
CA ASP A 120 -9.56 3.36 -12.92
C ASP A 120 -9.15 1.88 -12.84
N PHE A 121 -10.05 1.01 -13.28
CA PHE A 121 -9.79 -0.44 -13.45
C PHE A 121 -9.60 -0.83 -14.92
N SER A 122 -9.41 0.13 -15.83
CA SER A 122 -9.31 -0.18 -17.26
C SER A 122 -8.15 -1.14 -17.53
N SER A 123 -8.40 -2.16 -18.35
CA SER A 123 -7.44 -3.22 -18.68
C SER A 123 -6.94 -4.08 -17.50
N ALA A 124 -7.50 -3.95 -16.30
CA ALA A 124 -7.20 -4.87 -15.19
C ALA A 124 -7.81 -6.26 -15.44
N TYR A 125 -7.13 -7.34 -15.03
CA TYR A 125 -7.52 -8.73 -15.32
C TYR A 125 -7.16 -9.75 -14.22
#